data_AF-A0A4Q3DW24-F1
#
_entry.id   AF-A0A4Q3DW24-F1
#
_cell.length_a   1.000
_cell.length_b   1.000
_cell.length_c   1.000
_cell.angle_alpha   90.00
_cell.angle_beta   90.00
_cell.angle_gamma   90.00
#
_symmetry.space_group_name_H-M   'P 1'
#
loop_
_entity.id
_entity.type
_entity.pdbx_description
1 polymer ?
#
loop_
_entity_poly.entity_id
_entity_poly.type
_entity_poly.pdbx_seq_one_letter_code
_entity_poly.pdbx_strand_id
1 'polypeptide(L)'
;MKLKLTFTALITFLYGVSAFAQSFRAPAYPLITHDPYFSIWSTTDQLAASTTKHWTGSEQSITGMLKVDGKTYRFLGEESKTFTTLLAAADEE
;
A
#
# COMPACT_ATOMS: atom_id res chain seq x y z
N MET A 1 50.71 -4.67 -10.45
CA MET A 1 49.58 -4.11 -11.25
C MET A 1 48.25 -4.81 -10.95
N LYS A 2 48.21 -6.15 -10.89
CA LYS A 2 46.96 -6.92 -10.64
C LYS A 2 46.27 -6.62 -9.29
N LEU A 3 47.03 -6.46 -8.20
CA LEU A 3 46.47 -6.16 -6.87
C LEU A 3 45.76 -4.80 -6.77
N LYS A 4 46.25 -3.80 -7.51
CA LYS A 4 45.61 -2.47 -7.58
C LYS A 4 44.30 -2.54 -8.38
N LEU A 5 44.32 -3.29 -9.49
CA LEU A 5 43.14 -3.49 -10.34
C LEU A 5 42.01 -4.23 -9.61
N THR A 6 42.34 -5.24 -8.80
CA THR A 6 41.37 -5.96 -7.97
C THR A 6 40.80 -5.09 -6.85
N PHE A 7 41.62 -4.21 -6.25
CA PHE A 7 41.15 -3.27 -5.22
C PHE A 7 40.20 -2.23 -5.81
N THR A 8 40.52 -1.68 -6.99
CA THR A 8 39.64 -0.74 -7.68
C THR A 8 38.32 -1.40 -8.08
N ALA A 9 38.35 -2.62 -8.61
CA ALA A 9 37.14 -3.37 -8.96
C ALA A 9 36.25 -3.65 -7.73
N LEU A 10 36.86 -4.00 -6.59
CA LEU A 10 36.13 -4.23 -5.33
C LEU A 10 35.45 -2.94 -4.84
N ILE A 11 36.16 -1.82 -4.88
CA ILE A 11 35.63 -0.51 -4.47
C ILE A 11 34.46 -0.09 -5.38
N THR A 12 34.59 -0.23 -6.70
CA THR A 12 33.50 0.09 -7.64
C THR A 12 32.28 -0.80 -7.42
N PHE A 13 32.49 -2.09 -7.13
CA PHE A 13 31.40 -3.01 -6.80
C PHE A 13 30.67 -2.61 -5.51
N LEU A 14 31.40 -2.23 -4.46
CA LEU A 14 30.85 -1.76 -3.20
C LEU A 14 30.00 -0.49 -3.38
N TYR A 15 30.46 0.50 -4.16
CA TYR A 15 29.66 1.70 -4.47
C TYR A 15 28.39 1.39 -5.29
N GLY A 16 28.46 0.41 -6.19
CA GLY A 16 27.30 -0.03 -6.98
C GLY A 16 26.18 -0.64 -6.13
N VAL A 17 26.52 -1.37 -5.07
CA VAL A 17 25.52 -1.97 -4.16
C VAL A 17 24.82 -0.91 -3.30
N SER A 18 25.52 0.14 -2.88
CA SER A 18 24.93 1.23 -2.07
C SER A 18 23.89 2.08 -2.82
N ALA A 19 23.91 2.08 -4.16
CA ALA A 19 22.98 2.87 -4.97
C ALA A 19 21.54 2.30 -5.01
N PHE A 20 21.32 1.05 -4.62
CA PHE A 20 20.00 0.40 -4.62
C PHE A 20 19.16 0.68 -3.37
N ALA A 21 19.66 1.47 -2.40
CA ALA A 21 18.99 1.70 -1.13
C ALA A 21 17.95 2.82 -1.13
N GLN A 22 17.81 3.59 -2.23
CA GLN A 22 16.87 4.71 -2.28
C GLN A 22 15.54 4.31 -2.93
N SER A 23 14.73 3.53 -2.21
CA SER A 23 13.33 3.31 -2.58
C SER A 23 12.49 4.50 -2.08
N PHE A 24 12.09 5.40 -2.98
CA PHE A 24 11.15 6.46 -2.63
C PHE A 24 9.76 5.85 -2.40
N ARG A 25 9.26 5.95 -1.17
CA ARG A 25 7.93 5.51 -0.77
C ARG A 25 7.23 6.64 -0.06
N ALA A 26 6.10 7.09 -0.60
CA ALA A 26 5.26 8.05 0.09
C ALA A 26 4.51 7.36 1.23
N PRO A 27 4.19 8.06 2.34
CA PRO A 27 3.40 7.49 3.42
C PRO A 27 1.96 7.16 2.97
N ALA A 28 1.41 7.93 2.02
CA ALA A 28 0.10 7.72 1.44
C ALA A 28 -0.04 8.37 0.06
N TYR A 29 -0.96 7.84 -0.75
CA TYR A 29 -1.29 8.31 -2.11
C TYR A 29 -2.76 8.76 -2.16
N PRO A 30 -3.07 9.96 -2.67
CA PRO A 30 -4.45 10.44 -2.74
C PRO A 30 -5.27 9.65 -3.76
N LEU A 31 -6.48 9.25 -3.39
CA LEU A 31 -7.45 8.56 -4.26
C LEU A 31 -8.61 9.47 -4.67
N ILE A 32 -9.13 10.23 -3.71
CA ILE A 32 -10.17 11.23 -3.93
C ILE A 32 -9.73 12.50 -3.23
N THR A 33 -9.64 13.60 -3.97
CA THR A 33 -9.31 14.93 -3.46
C THR A 33 -10.39 15.89 -3.92
N HIS A 34 -11.35 16.19 -3.04
CA HIS A 34 -12.41 17.15 -3.33
C HIS A 34 -12.22 18.42 -2.52
N ASP A 35 -12.24 18.29 -1.19
CA ASP A 35 -12.06 19.38 -0.24
C ASP A 35 -11.24 18.89 0.97
N PRO A 36 -10.77 19.79 1.87
CA PRO A 36 -9.94 19.41 3.01
C PRO A 36 -10.60 18.39 3.96
N TYR A 37 -11.92 18.29 3.95
CA TYR A 37 -12.72 17.37 4.78
C TYR A 37 -13.26 16.17 4.00
N PHE A 38 -13.05 16.12 2.69
CA PHE A 38 -13.39 15.00 1.83
C PHE A 38 -12.18 14.62 0.98
N SER A 39 -11.22 13.98 1.65
CA SER A 39 -10.02 13.43 1.04
C SER A 39 -9.81 11.99 1.50
N ILE A 40 -9.69 11.07 0.55
CA ILE A 40 -9.53 9.62 0.79
C ILE A 40 -8.22 9.15 0.17
N TRP A 41 -7.47 8.32 0.91
CA TRP A 41 -6.08 8.00 0.64
C TRP A 41 -5.83 6.49 0.69
N SER A 42 -4.86 6.02 -0.09
CA SER A 42 -4.21 4.71 0.07
C SER A 42 -2.97 4.86 0.93
N THR A 43 -2.84 4.07 2.00
CA THR A 43 -1.68 4.08 2.91
C THR A 43 -0.66 2.97 2.59
N THR A 44 -0.85 2.27 1.47
CA THR A 44 -0.02 1.16 1.05
C THR A 44 0.38 1.30 -0.42
N ASP A 45 1.45 0.62 -0.82
CA ASP A 45 1.90 0.59 -2.22
C ASP A 45 1.12 -0.42 -3.06
N GLN A 46 0.31 -1.27 -2.42
CA GLN A 46 -0.58 -2.21 -3.08
C GLN A 46 -2.03 -1.76 -2.85
N LEU A 47 -2.66 -1.22 -3.89
CA LEU A 47 -3.96 -0.55 -3.81
C LEU A 47 -5.09 -1.40 -3.17
N ALA A 48 -5.00 -2.73 -3.26
CA ALA A 48 -5.97 -3.67 -2.71
C ALA A 48 -5.58 -4.27 -1.35
N ALA A 49 -4.47 -3.83 -0.74
CA ALA A 49 -3.91 -4.44 0.46
C ALA A 49 -4.46 -3.90 1.78
N SER A 50 -5.14 -2.75 1.78
CA SER A 50 -5.71 -2.15 2.99
C SER A 50 -7.00 -1.39 2.70
N THR A 51 -7.85 -1.24 3.70
CA THR A 51 -8.97 -0.29 3.67
C THR A 51 -8.48 1.13 3.43
N THR A 52 -9.17 1.87 2.56
CA THR A 52 -8.90 3.28 2.29
C THR A 52 -9.17 4.15 3.52
N LYS A 53 -8.40 5.23 3.67
CA LYS A 53 -8.43 6.09 4.86
C LYS A 53 -8.83 7.50 4.51
N HIS A 54 -9.64 8.10 5.37
CA HIS A 54 -9.86 9.54 5.38
C HIS A 54 -8.57 10.27 5.81
N TRP A 55 -8.43 11.58 5.54
CA TRP A 55 -7.24 12.34 5.94
C TRP A 55 -6.96 12.32 7.45
N THR A 56 -8.00 12.13 8.28
CA THR A 56 -7.89 11.98 9.74
C THR A 56 -7.34 10.60 10.17
N GLY A 57 -7.15 9.67 9.25
CA GLY A 57 -6.75 8.28 9.53
C GLY A 57 -7.90 7.34 9.86
N SER A 58 -9.13 7.84 9.96
CA SER A 58 -10.32 6.98 10.12
C SER A 58 -10.56 6.13 8.87
N GLU A 59 -11.15 4.95 9.05
CA GLU A 59 -11.53 4.11 7.92
C GLU A 59 -12.68 4.73 7.15
N GLN A 60 -12.52 4.79 5.83
CA GLN A 60 -13.56 5.22 4.91
C GLN A 60 -13.50 4.31 3.70
N SER A 61 -14.14 3.15 3.82
CA SER A 61 -13.94 2.02 2.92
C SER A 61 -14.47 2.30 1.51
N ILE A 62 -13.60 2.11 0.52
CA ILE A 62 -13.92 2.04 -0.90
C ILE A 62 -13.37 0.72 -1.41
N THR A 63 -14.22 -0.09 -2.03
CA THR A 63 -13.82 -1.33 -2.71
C THR A 63 -14.00 -1.16 -4.22
N GLY A 64 -12.94 -1.41 -4.99
CA GLY A 64 -12.99 -1.41 -6.44
C GLY A 64 -12.91 -2.82 -6.99
N MET A 65 -13.87 -3.17 -7.85
CA MET A 65 -13.92 -4.44 -8.57
C MET A 65 -13.84 -4.19 -10.07
N LEU A 66 -13.09 -5.02 -10.80
CA LEU A 66 -13.01 -5.00 -12.25
C LEU A 66 -13.25 -6.41 -12.80
N LYS A 67 -13.85 -6.52 -13.99
CA LYS A 67 -14.08 -7.81 -14.66
C LYS A 67 -13.24 -7.87 -15.93
N VAL A 68 -12.39 -8.89 -16.04
CA VAL A 68 -11.54 -9.17 -17.21
C VAL A 68 -11.85 -10.59 -17.67
N ASP A 69 -12.30 -10.74 -18.91
CA ASP A 69 -12.63 -12.03 -19.52
C ASP A 69 -13.57 -12.90 -18.67
N GLY A 70 -14.58 -12.27 -18.08
CA GLY A 70 -15.56 -12.94 -17.21
C GLY A 70 -15.09 -13.17 -15.77
N LYS A 71 -13.80 -13.01 -15.45
CA LYS A 71 -13.27 -13.12 -14.09
C LYS A 71 -13.26 -11.77 -13.38
N THR A 72 -13.80 -11.74 -12.17
CA THR A 72 -13.83 -10.53 -11.33
C THR A 72 -12.58 -10.47 -10.45
N TYR A 73 -11.96 -9.30 -10.37
CA TYR A 73 -10.80 -8.99 -9.55
C TYR A 73 -11.09 -7.80 -8.66
N ARG A 74 -10.67 -7.87 -7.39
CA ARG A 74 -10.59 -6.72 -6.49
C ARG A 74 -9.28 -5.99 -6.74
N PHE A 75 -9.35 -4.72 -7.11
CA PHE A 75 -8.17 -3.91 -7.43
C PHE A 75 -7.95 -2.77 -6.43
N LEU A 76 -8.93 -2.44 -5.60
CA LEU A 76 -8.88 -1.37 -4.61
C LEU A 76 -9.59 -1.79 -3.33
N GLY A 77 -9.00 -1.41 -2.20
CA GLY A 77 -9.57 -1.61 -0.87
C GLY A 77 -9.46 -3.05 -0.39
N GLU A 78 -9.38 -3.21 0.93
CA GLU A 78 -9.47 -4.52 1.59
C GLU A 78 -10.92 -4.98 1.67
N GLU A 79 -11.12 -6.30 1.72
CA GLU A 79 -12.44 -6.89 1.87
C GLU A 79 -12.99 -6.64 3.28
N SER A 80 -14.30 -6.38 3.36
CA SER A 80 -14.97 -6.18 4.65
C SER A 80 -14.92 -7.46 5.49
N LYS A 81 -14.58 -7.33 6.77
CA LYS A 81 -14.54 -8.46 7.69
C LYS A 81 -15.97 -8.89 8.02
N THR A 82 -16.31 -10.13 7.67
CA THR A 82 -17.52 -10.78 8.17
C THR A 82 -17.22 -11.36 9.55
N PHE A 83 -17.93 -10.89 10.57
CA PHE A 83 -17.83 -11.44 11.91
C PHE A 83 -18.96 -12.45 12.14
N THR A 84 -18.64 -13.54 12.83
CA THR A 84 -19.66 -14.46 13.35
C THR A 84 -20.10 -13.96 14.71
N THR A 85 -21.39 -13.65 14.87
CA THR A 85 -21.97 -13.30 16.17
C THR A 85 -21.94 -14.52 17.09
N LEU A 86 -21.13 -14.47 18.16
CA LEU A 86 -21.04 -15.53 19.17
C LEU A 86 -21.96 -15.30 20.36
N LEU A 87 -22.29 -14.04 20.64
CA LEU A 87 -23.16 -13.56 21.73
C LEU A 87 -23.96 -12.36 21.22
N ALA A 88 -25.16 -12.14 21.75
CA ALA A 88 -25.98 -10.97 21.42
C ALA A 88 -25.21 -9.69 21.71
N ALA A 89 -25.21 -8.76 20.75
CA ALA A 89 -24.66 -7.43 20.95
C ALA A 89 -25.62 -6.59 21.81
N ALA A 90 -25.11 -5.55 22.50
CA ALA A 90 -25.92 -4.73 23.42
C ALA A 90 -27.04 -3.93 22.71
N ASP A 91 -26.98 -3.83 21.39
CA ASP A 91 -27.95 -3.22 20.49
C ASP A 91 -28.91 -4.23 19.85
N GLU A 92 -28.76 -5.53 20.13
CA GLU A 92 -29.59 -6.63 19.65
C GLU A 92 -30.52 -7.19 20.76
N GLU A 93 -31.28 -6.31 21.44
CA GLU A 93 -32.39 -6.68 22.35
C GLU A 93 -33.74 -6.78 21.62
#